data_AF-A0A522Q7P6-F1
#
_entry.id   AF-A0A522Q7P6-F1
#
_cell.length_a   1.000
_cell.length_b   1.000
_cell.length_c   1.000
_cell.angle_alpha   90.00
_cell.angle_beta   90.00
_cell.angle_gamma   90.00
#
_symmetry.space_group_name_H-M   'P 1'
#
loop_
_entity.id
_entity.type
_entity.pdbx_description
1 polymer ?
#
loop_
_entity_poly.entity_id
_entity_poly.type
_entity_poly.pdbx_seq_one_letter_code
_entity_poly.pdbx_strand_id
1 'polypeptide(L)'
;MNLQERMSAAHRALLPRDKVVDIHDEFQRKARNSDYEGIEFFTDRHLNFRNVALGFGDYTILGAAFEAGGGQPSAVAIHATYKERGAEVWVEHFVSDDIERDVGTVGEKFLQAAGKLIQRVREAPRAFGNDEALQAYANDVAEQHFPGLPKNKERQIYHHLALMHQLLTGAL
;
A
#
# COMPACT_ATOMS: atom_id res chain seq x y z
N MET A 1 18.14 -9.55 -9.93
CA MET A 1 18.60 -10.28 -8.73
C MET A 1 18.34 -9.35 -7.56
N ASN A 2 17.34 -9.63 -6.71
CA ASN A 2 17.14 -8.84 -5.49
C ASN A 2 18.29 -9.22 -4.53
N LEU A 3 19.17 -8.26 -4.26
CA LEU A 3 20.42 -8.41 -3.53
C LEU A 3 20.35 -7.85 -2.10
N GLN A 4 19.16 -7.43 -1.65
CA GLN A 4 19.03 -6.45 -0.57
C GLN A 4 19.68 -6.80 0.77
N GLU A 5 19.96 -8.08 1.03
CA GLU A 5 20.58 -8.50 2.29
C GLU A 5 21.85 -9.34 2.10
N ARG A 6 22.29 -9.58 0.87
CA ARG A 6 23.47 -10.41 0.56
C ARG A 6 24.71 -9.60 0.17
N MET A 7 24.58 -8.27 0.04
CA MET A 7 25.69 -7.36 -0.23
C MET A 7 25.84 -6.37 0.92
N SER A 8 27.07 -6.23 1.42
CA SER A 8 27.41 -5.18 2.38
C SER A 8 27.28 -3.79 1.75
N ALA A 9 27.20 -2.74 2.59
CA ALA A 9 27.24 -1.36 2.12
C ALA A 9 28.49 -1.08 1.25
N ALA A 10 29.63 -1.67 1.62
CA ALA A 10 30.87 -1.55 0.85
C ALA A 10 30.75 -2.18 -0.55
N HIS A 11 30.14 -3.37 -0.67
CA HIS A 11 29.92 -3.99 -1.98
C HIS A 11 28.91 -3.20 -2.82
N ARG A 12 27.86 -2.64 -2.22
CA ARG A 12 26.90 -1.78 -2.92
C ARG A 12 27.55 -0.50 -3.45
N ALA A 13 28.49 0.08 -2.71
CA ALA A 13 29.22 1.28 -3.12
C ALA A 13 30.11 1.07 -4.36
N LEU A 14 30.46 -0.19 -4.69
CA LEU A 14 31.21 -0.52 -5.91
C LEU A 14 30.32 -0.58 -7.15
N LEU A 15 29.00 -0.63 -7.00
CA LEU A 15 28.09 -0.70 -8.13
C LEU A 15 28.01 0.66 -8.84
N PRO A 16 28.13 0.69 -10.18
CA PRO A 16 28.00 1.93 -10.93
C PRO A 16 26.55 2.43 -10.87
N ARG A 17 26.34 3.64 -10.32
CA ARG A 17 25.01 4.18 -10.00
C ARG A 17 24.07 4.24 -11.20
N ASP A 18 24.60 4.51 -12.39
CA ASP A 18 23.89 4.56 -13.68
C ASP A 18 23.42 3.18 -14.19
N LYS A 19 23.70 2.10 -13.46
CA LYS A 19 23.27 0.74 -13.80
C LYS A 19 22.51 0.04 -12.66
N VAL A 20 22.12 0.78 -11.64
CA VAL A 20 21.43 0.25 -10.45
C VAL A 20 20.01 0.78 -10.38
N VAL A 21 19.08 -0.11 -10.05
CA VAL A 21 17.73 0.21 -9.58
C VAL A 21 17.63 -0.28 -8.15
N ASP A 22 17.30 0.63 -7.24
CA ASP A 22 17.18 0.35 -5.81
C ASP A 22 15.76 -0.08 -5.47
N ILE A 23 15.53 -1.39 -5.33
CA ILE A 23 14.22 -1.95 -5.03
C ILE A 23 14.18 -2.28 -3.56
N HIS A 24 13.16 -1.82 -2.83
CA HIS A 24 12.98 -2.07 -1.41
C HIS A 24 11.61 -2.62 -1.04
N ASP A 25 11.59 -3.61 -0.15
CA ASP A 25 10.38 -4.00 0.55
C ASP A 25 10.22 -3.13 1.79
N GLU A 26 9.42 -2.07 1.65
CA GLU A 26 9.14 -1.14 2.75
C GLU A 26 7.83 -1.49 3.49
N PHE A 27 7.06 -2.45 3.00
CA PHE A 27 5.76 -2.79 3.59
C PHE A 27 5.95 -3.68 4.82
N GLN A 28 5.55 -3.19 5.99
CA GLN A 28 5.68 -3.91 7.25
C GLN A 28 4.56 -4.95 7.42
N ARG A 29 4.70 -6.07 6.71
CA ARG A 29 3.71 -7.14 6.70
C ARG A 29 3.47 -7.72 8.11
N LYS A 30 2.20 -7.82 8.52
CA LYS A 30 1.78 -8.57 9.71
C LYS A 30 1.25 -9.95 9.33
N ALA A 31 1.28 -10.89 10.28
CA ALA A 31 0.83 -12.26 10.08
C ALA A 31 -0.69 -12.36 9.84
N ARG A 32 -1.48 -11.47 10.45
CA ARG A 32 -2.94 -11.43 10.29
C ARG A 32 -3.41 -10.02 9.96
N ASN A 33 -4.49 -9.93 9.18
CA ASN A 33 -5.12 -8.64 8.84
C ASN A 33 -5.59 -7.87 10.09
N SER A 34 -6.00 -8.57 11.14
CA SER A 34 -6.43 -7.99 12.41
C SER A 34 -5.31 -7.31 13.19
N ASP A 35 -4.05 -7.60 12.85
CA ASP A 35 -2.88 -7.13 13.59
C ASP A 35 -2.32 -5.81 13.02
N TYR A 36 -2.90 -5.30 11.93
CA TYR A 36 -2.55 -3.98 11.41
C TYR A 36 -3.30 -2.89 12.17
N GLU A 37 -2.59 -1.81 12.50
CA GLU A 37 -3.15 -0.69 13.25
C GLU A 37 -2.55 0.62 12.76
N GLY A 38 -3.38 1.65 12.63
CA GLY A 38 -2.93 3.04 12.46
C GLY A 38 -2.16 3.30 11.16
N ILE A 39 -1.11 4.11 11.32
CA ILE A 39 -0.33 4.74 10.24
C ILE A 39 1.13 4.33 10.39
N GLU A 40 1.75 3.91 9.30
CA GLU A 40 3.16 3.52 9.25
C GLU A 40 3.89 4.29 8.14
N PHE A 41 5.17 4.63 8.37
CA PHE A 41 6.00 5.21 7.32
C PHE A 41 6.23 4.16 6.23
N PHE A 42 6.06 4.55 4.96
CA PHE A 42 6.27 3.66 3.83
C PHE A 42 7.60 4.00 3.14
N THR A 43 7.73 5.17 2.50
CA THR A 43 9.00 5.49 1.83
C THR A 43 9.21 6.98 1.56
N ASP A 44 10.47 7.38 1.54
CA ASP A 44 10.95 8.67 1.02
C ASP A 44 11.85 8.49 -0.21
N ARG A 45 12.07 7.26 -0.68
CA ARG A 45 13.12 6.95 -1.69
C ARG A 45 12.93 7.71 -2.99
N HIS A 46 11.70 7.94 -3.40
CA HIS A 46 11.40 8.70 -4.61
C HIS A 46 11.96 10.14 -4.57
N LEU A 47 12.28 10.67 -3.38
CA LEU A 47 12.92 11.97 -3.17
C LEU A 47 14.45 11.91 -3.28
N ASN A 48 15.08 10.78 -2.94
CA ASN A 48 16.53 10.71 -2.69
C ASN A 48 17.28 9.62 -3.51
N PHE A 49 16.58 8.79 -4.29
CA PHE A 49 17.17 7.64 -4.99
C PHE A 49 18.35 8.00 -5.90
N ARG A 50 18.35 9.20 -6.50
CA ARG A 50 19.43 9.66 -7.41
C ARG A 50 20.79 9.75 -6.72
N ASN A 51 20.82 9.79 -5.38
CA ASN A 51 22.06 9.77 -4.62
C ASN A 51 22.77 8.40 -4.67
N VAL A 52 22.03 7.32 -4.94
CA VAL A 52 22.52 5.93 -4.84
C VAL A 52 22.25 5.07 -6.09
N ALA A 53 21.26 5.41 -6.92
CA ALA A 53 20.80 4.58 -8.05
C ALA A 53 20.20 5.42 -9.20
N LEU A 54 20.06 4.81 -10.38
CA LEU A 54 19.40 5.39 -11.55
C LEU A 54 17.86 5.36 -11.42
N GLY A 55 17.35 4.44 -10.63
CA GLY A 55 15.92 4.28 -10.38
C GLY A 55 15.64 3.64 -9.03
N PHE A 56 14.37 3.56 -8.67
CA PHE A 56 13.90 2.90 -7.46
C PHE A 56 12.67 2.04 -7.77
N GLY A 57 12.31 1.18 -6.83
CA GLY A 57 11.06 0.43 -6.87
C GLY A 57 10.69 -0.14 -5.51
N ASP A 58 9.47 -0.63 -5.40
CA ASP A 58 8.96 -1.28 -4.20
C ASP A 58 8.03 -2.45 -4.56
N TYR A 59 7.54 -3.14 -3.52
CA TYR A 59 6.59 -4.24 -3.63
C TYR A 59 5.15 -3.81 -3.36
N THR A 60 4.88 -2.51 -3.38
CA THR A 60 3.60 -1.89 -3.01
C THR A 60 3.15 -2.34 -1.61
N ILE A 61 1.86 -2.51 -1.40
CA ILE A 61 1.22 -3.05 -0.19
C ILE A 61 1.33 -4.58 -0.03
N LEU A 62 1.97 -5.28 -0.97
CA LEU A 62 2.04 -6.76 -0.95
C LEU A 62 3.21 -7.28 -0.11
N GLY A 63 4.33 -6.57 -0.14
CA GLY A 63 5.63 -7.06 0.33
C GLY A 63 6.27 -8.09 -0.61
N ALA A 64 7.55 -8.39 -0.37
CA ALA A 64 8.35 -9.30 -1.19
C ALA A 64 8.12 -10.78 -0.87
N ALA A 65 7.65 -11.07 0.35
CA ALA A 65 7.43 -12.44 0.82
C ALA A 65 6.20 -13.06 0.15
N PHE A 66 6.41 -14.17 -0.56
CA PHE A 66 5.32 -15.03 -1.02
C PHE A 66 4.99 -16.07 0.04
N GLU A 67 3.71 -16.21 0.37
CA GLU A 67 3.21 -17.31 1.20
C GLU A 67 2.24 -18.18 0.40
N ALA A 68 2.53 -19.47 0.35
CA ALA A 68 1.66 -20.45 -0.27
C ALA A 68 0.49 -20.78 0.67
N GLY A 69 -0.73 -20.63 0.18
CA GLY A 69 -1.95 -20.91 0.92
C GLY A 69 -2.87 -19.69 1.01
N GLY A 70 -3.90 -19.81 1.84
CA GLY A 70 -4.91 -18.77 2.04
C GLY A 70 -6.18 -19.37 2.60
N GLY A 71 -6.56 -18.95 3.82
CA GLY A 71 -7.85 -19.27 4.42
C GLY A 71 -8.84 -18.13 4.22
N GLN A 72 -10.09 -18.36 4.57
CA GLN A 72 -11.05 -17.27 4.72
C GLN A 72 -10.48 -16.26 5.75
N PRO A 73 -10.33 -14.98 5.39
CA PRO A 73 -9.73 -14.01 6.29
C PRO A 73 -10.65 -13.76 7.49
N SER A 74 -10.07 -13.69 8.70
CA SER A 74 -10.81 -13.33 9.91
C SER A 74 -11.23 -11.86 9.91
N ALA A 75 -10.41 -10.98 9.32
CA ALA A 75 -10.66 -9.56 9.13
C ALA A 75 -10.33 -9.15 7.68
N VAL A 76 -11.00 -8.14 7.14
CA VAL A 76 -10.60 -7.52 5.86
C VAL A 76 -9.75 -6.29 6.17
N ALA A 77 -8.61 -6.17 5.50
CA ALA A 77 -7.77 -4.99 5.56
C ALA A 77 -7.67 -4.33 4.17
N ILE A 78 -7.59 -3.00 4.18
CA ILE A 78 -7.27 -2.16 3.03
C ILE A 78 -6.10 -1.28 3.44
N HIS A 79 -5.00 -1.35 2.70
CA HIS A 79 -3.81 -0.55 2.91
C HIS A 79 -3.80 0.53 1.83
N ALA A 80 -3.90 1.80 2.22
CA ALA A 80 -3.84 2.90 1.26
C ALA A 80 -2.65 3.78 1.59
N THR A 81 -1.80 3.98 0.58
CA THR A 81 -0.69 4.91 0.68
C THR A 81 -1.18 6.33 0.48
N TYR A 82 -0.49 7.28 1.10
CA TYR A 82 -0.82 8.69 0.96
C TYR A 82 0.41 9.55 1.19
N LYS A 83 0.39 10.77 0.65
CA LYS A 83 1.42 11.78 0.90
C LYS A 83 1.21 12.41 2.27
N GLU A 84 2.24 12.37 3.09
CA GLU A 84 2.37 13.16 4.31
C GLU A 84 3.46 14.23 4.10
N ARG A 85 3.75 15.02 5.15
CA ARG A 85 4.81 16.05 5.22
C ARG A 85 5.98 15.84 4.25
N GLY A 86 6.35 16.88 3.50
CA GLY A 86 7.57 16.87 2.69
C GLY A 86 7.55 15.96 1.45
N ALA A 87 6.38 15.43 1.08
CA ALA A 87 6.19 14.45 -0.01
C ALA A 87 6.58 13.01 0.35
N GLU A 88 6.87 12.72 1.61
CA GLU A 88 7.04 11.35 2.08
C GLU A 88 5.74 10.55 1.90
N VAL A 89 5.88 9.26 1.61
CA VAL A 89 4.76 8.33 1.47
C VAL A 89 4.60 7.55 2.77
N TRP A 90 3.38 7.53 3.25
CA TRP A 90 2.94 6.77 4.41
C TRP A 90 1.84 5.80 3.99
N VAL A 91 1.58 4.79 4.81
CA VAL A 91 0.48 3.85 4.62
C VAL A 91 -0.43 3.90 5.85
N GLU A 92 -1.74 3.97 5.61
CA GLU A 92 -2.75 3.82 6.65
C GLU A 92 -3.48 2.49 6.45
N HIS A 93 -3.67 1.74 7.54
CA HIS A 93 -4.28 0.42 7.51
C HIS A 93 -5.74 0.49 8.00
N PHE A 94 -6.67 0.27 7.08
CA PHE A 94 -8.10 0.24 7.37
C PHE A 94 -8.55 -1.21 7.55
N VAL A 95 -8.72 -1.61 8.81
CA VAL A 95 -9.18 -2.96 9.18
C VAL A 95 -10.68 -2.94 9.47
N SER A 96 -11.40 -4.00 9.10
CA SER A 96 -12.81 -4.20 9.44
C SER A 96 -13.04 -4.16 10.95
N ASP A 97 -14.23 -3.71 11.38
CA ASP A 97 -14.60 -3.73 12.80
C ASP A 97 -14.78 -5.17 13.29
N ASP A 98 -15.40 -6.01 12.47
CA ASP A 98 -15.49 -7.44 12.74
C ASP A 98 -14.17 -8.12 12.37
N ILE A 99 -13.41 -8.53 13.38
CA ILE A 99 -12.08 -9.17 13.22
C ILE A 99 -12.08 -10.68 13.49
N GLU A 100 -13.17 -11.21 14.03
CA GLU A 100 -13.34 -12.62 14.33
C GLU A 100 -13.88 -13.39 13.11
N ARG A 101 -13.43 -14.63 12.90
CA ARG A 101 -13.75 -15.41 11.70
C ARG A 101 -15.25 -15.65 11.50
N ASP A 102 -15.98 -15.87 12.59
CA ASP A 102 -17.38 -16.30 12.57
C ASP A 102 -18.37 -15.15 12.79
N VAL A 103 -17.87 -13.91 12.83
CA VAL A 103 -18.66 -12.69 12.97
C VAL A 103 -18.66 -11.95 11.64
N GLY A 104 -19.84 -11.66 11.09
CA GLY A 104 -19.99 -10.90 9.84
C GLY A 104 -19.54 -11.66 8.58
N THR A 105 -20.13 -11.28 7.45
CA THR A 105 -19.71 -11.77 6.12
C THR A 105 -18.45 -11.05 5.66
N VAL A 106 -17.74 -11.64 4.71
CA VAL A 106 -16.56 -11.00 4.09
C VAL A 106 -16.93 -9.68 3.41
N GLY A 107 -18.15 -9.57 2.86
CA GLY A 107 -18.65 -8.35 2.24
C GLY A 107 -18.92 -7.24 3.24
N GLU A 108 -19.55 -7.55 4.37
CA GLU A 108 -19.77 -6.57 5.45
C GLU A 108 -18.44 -6.05 6.01
N LYS A 109 -17.47 -6.95 6.25
CA LYS A 109 -16.11 -6.58 6.67
C LYS A 109 -15.40 -5.67 5.66
N PHE A 110 -15.54 -5.99 4.38
CA PHE A 110 -15.02 -5.13 3.32
C PHE A 110 -15.64 -3.74 3.35
N LEU A 111 -16.97 -3.63 3.49
CA LEU A 111 -17.65 -2.34 3.55
C LEU A 111 -17.26 -1.52 4.78
N GLN A 112 -17.02 -2.17 5.93
CA GLN A 112 -16.46 -1.50 7.12
C GLN A 112 -15.08 -0.89 6.82
N ALA A 113 -14.15 -1.68 6.28
CA ALA A 113 -12.81 -1.20 5.95
C ALA A 113 -12.83 -0.12 4.85
N ALA A 114 -13.61 -0.32 3.79
CA ALA A 114 -13.74 0.63 2.67
C ALA A 114 -14.41 1.93 3.13
N GLY A 115 -15.41 1.85 4.01
CA GLY A 115 -16.04 3.02 4.61
C GLY A 115 -15.05 3.90 5.36
N LYS A 116 -14.18 3.29 6.18
CA LYS A 116 -13.10 4.00 6.90
C LYS A 116 -12.12 4.68 5.93
N LEU A 117 -11.67 3.97 4.89
CA LEU A 117 -10.83 4.55 3.84
C LEU A 117 -11.48 5.76 3.19
N ILE A 118 -12.72 5.64 2.72
CA ILE A 118 -13.41 6.72 2.00
C ILE A 118 -13.68 7.92 2.91
N GLN A 119 -13.99 7.70 4.18
CA GLN A 119 -14.06 8.78 5.16
C GLN A 119 -12.71 9.51 5.25
N ARG A 120 -11.61 8.77 5.42
CA ARG A 120 -10.27 9.33 5.55
C ARG A 120 -9.81 10.10 4.30
N VAL A 121 -10.16 9.61 3.11
CA VAL A 121 -9.90 10.28 1.82
C VAL A 121 -10.68 11.60 1.73
N ARG A 122 -11.93 11.66 2.22
CA ARG A 122 -12.71 12.91 2.25
C ARG A 122 -12.13 13.94 3.20
N GLU A 123 -11.52 13.51 4.30
CA GLU A 123 -10.86 14.39 5.26
C GLU A 123 -9.53 14.96 4.73
N ALA A 124 -8.82 14.21 3.88
CA ALA A 124 -7.53 14.63 3.32
C ALA A 124 -7.37 14.31 1.82
N PRO A 125 -8.20 14.86 0.92
CA PRO A 125 -8.23 14.46 -0.49
C PRO A 125 -6.91 14.72 -1.22
N ARG A 126 -6.19 15.79 -0.85
CA ARG A 126 -4.88 16.13 -1.43
C ARG A 126 -3.74 15.19 -0.99
N ALA A 127 -3.94 14.44 0.09
CA ALA A 127 -2.96 13.49 0.58
C ALA A 127 -3.02 12.17 -0.22
N PHE A 128 -4.24 11.70 -0.49
CA PHE A 128 -4.50 10.47 -1.25
C PHE A 128 -4.54 10.69 -2.76
N GLY A 129 -4.78 11.92 -3.21
CA GLY A 129 -4.97 12.21 -4.62
C GLY A 129 -6.34 11.79 -5.13
N ASN A 130 -6.43 11.60 -6.45
CA ASN A 130 -7.64 11.12 -7.09
C ASN A 130 -7.28 10.08 -8.16
N ASP A 131 -7.91 8.92 -8.09
CA ASP A 131 -7.68 7.82 -9.02
C ASP A 131 -8.89 6.87 -9.09
N GLU A 132 -8.86 5.96 -10.05
CA GLU A 132 -9.96 5.03 -10.32
C GLU A 132 -10.19 4.02 -9.18
N ALA A 133 -9.17 3.66 -8.41
CA ALA A 133 -9.30 2.73 -7.29
C ALA A 133 -10.08 3.38 -6.14
N LEU A 134 -9.75 4.63 -5.78
CA LEU A 134 -10.48 5.38 -4.76
C LEU A 134 -11.93 5.64 -5.17
N GLN A 135 -12.17 5.97 -6.44
CA GLN A 135 -13.53 6.14 -6.98
C GLN A 135 -14.32 4.83 -6.92
N ALA A 136 -13.69 3.70 -7.24
CA ALA A 136 -14.33 2.39 -7.17
C ALA A 136 -14.66 1.99 -5.73
N TYR A 137 -13.80 2.28 -4.74
CA TYR A 137 -14.14 2.10 -3.32
C TYR A 137 -15.31 2.98 -2.89
N ALA A 138 -15.36 4.24 -3.33
CA ALA A 138 -16.46 5.14 -3.02
C ALA A 138 -17.80 4.62 -3.57
N ASN A 139 -17.79 4.09 -4.80
CA ASN A 139 -18.98 3.49 -5.42
C ASN A 139 -19.42 2.23 -4.68
N ASP A 140 -18.49 1.32 -4.36
CA ASP A 140 -18.80 0.11 -3.59
C ASP A 140 -19.46 0.43 -2.25
N VAL A 141 -18.93 1.42 -1.52
CA VAL A 141 -19.52 1.87 -0.24
C VAL A 141 -20.91 2.46 -0.47
N ALA A 142 -21.11 3.28 -1.50
CA ALA A 142 -22.41 3.88 -1.80
C ALA A 142 -23.46 2.85 -2.22
N GLU A 143 -23.06 1.82 -2.97
CA GLU A 143 -23.93 0.77 -3.50
C GLU A 143 -24.04 -0.45 -2.56
N GLN A 144 -23.32 -0.44 -1.43
CA GLN A 144 -23.18 -1.58 -0.52
C GLN A 144 -22.72 -2.85 -1.27
N HIS A 145 -21.80 -2.67 -2.22
CA HIS A 145 -21.30 -3.73 -3.10
C HIS A 145 -19.95 -4.26 -2.61
N PHE A 146 -19.80 -5.59 -2.64
CA PHE A 146 -18.53 -6.26 -2.42
C PHE A 146 -18.02 -6.88 -3.74
N PRO A 147 -16.93 -6.36 -4.33
CA PRO A 147 -16.41 -6.83 -5.62
C PRO A 147 -15.52 -8.08 -5.51
N GLY A 148 -15.34 -8.62 -4.30
CA GLY A 148 -14.43 -9.72 -4.01
C GLY A 148 -13.04 -9.28 -3.55
N LEU A 149 -12.40 -10.14 -2.74
CA LEU A 149 -11.04 -9.91 -2.23
C LEU A 149 -9.98 -9.71 -3.34
N PRO A 150 -10.04 -10.37 -4.50
CA PRO A 150 -9.10 -10.11 -5.60
C PRO A 150 -9.15 -8.66 -6.07
N LYS A 151 -10.36 -8.09 -6.24
CA LYS A 151 -10.52 -6.68 -6.62
C LYS A 151 -10.09 -5.74 -5.51
N ASN A 152 -10.33 -6.10 -4.24
CA ASN A 152 -9.78 -5.35 -3.12
C ASN A 152 -8.24 -5.22 -3.21
N LYS A 153 -7.52 -6.32 -3.46
CA LYS A 153 -6.05 -6.28 -3.59
C LYS A 153 -5.59 -5.51 -4.82
N GLU A 154 -6.22 -5.75 -5.96
CA GLU A 154 -5.92 -5.05 -7.23
C GLU A 154 -5.98 -3.53 -7.05
N ARG A 155 -7.02 -3.03 -6.39
CA ARG A 155 -7.23 -1.59 -6.18
C ARG A 155 -6.20 -0.97 -5.23
N GLN A 156 -5.76 -1.69 -4.20
CA GLN A 156 -4.68 -1.20 -3.33
C GLN A 156 -3.36 -1.05 -4.08
N ILE A 157 -3.03 -2.02 -4.96
CA ILE A 157 -1.86 -1.94 -5.83
C ILE A 157 -1.99 -0.77 -6.81
N TYR A 158 -3.16 -0.65 -7.46
CA TYR A 158 -3.42 0.44 -8.41
C TYR A 158 -3.27 1.80 -7.74
N HIS A 159 -3.91 1.99 -6.58
CA HIS A 159 -3.86 3.24 -5.83
C HIS A 159 -2.41 3.63 -5.49
N HIS A 160 -1.60 2.68 -5.01
CA HIS A 160 -0.18 2.93 -4.74
C HIS A 160 0.58 3.40 -5.98
N LEU A 161 0.40 2.71 -7.11
CA LEU A 161 1.04 3.09 -8.37
C LEU A 161 0.57 4.46 -8.87
N ALA A 162 -0.73 4.76 -8.73
CA ALA A 162 -1.31 6.04 -9.12
C ALA A 162 -0.77 7.19 -8.25
N LEU A 163 -0.72 7.01 -6.94
CA LEU A 163 -0.14 7.98 -6.01
C LEU A 163 1.33 8.27 -6.34
N MET A 164 2.15 7.22 -6.53
CA MET A 164 3.56 7.36 -6.90
C MET A 164 3.72 8.09 -8.24
N HIS A 165 2.87 7.79 -9.22
CA HIS A 165 2.87 8.50 -10.49
C HIS A 165 2.54 9.99 -10.31
N GLN A 166 1.53 10.32 -9.51
CA GLN A 166 1.13 11.71 -9.24
C GLN A 166 2.24 12.48 -8.49
N LEU A 167 2.92 11.84 -7.54
CA LEU A 167 4.08 12.41 -6.85
C LEU A 167 5.24 12.71 -7.81
N LEU A 168 5.59 11.76 -8.67
CA LEU A 168 6.72 11.89 -9.60
C LEU A 168 6.47 12.91 -10.72
N THR A 169 5.20 13.12 -11.09
CA THR A 169 4.79 14.07 -12.14
C THR A 169 4.38 15.44 -11.60
N GLY A 170 4.30 15.59 -10.27
CA GLY A 170 3.81 16.81 -9.64
C GLY A 170 2.32 17.06 -9.83
N ALA A 171 1.54 16.00 -10.09
CA ALA A 171 0.10 16.05 -10.33
C ALA A 171 -0.75 15.84 -9.06
N LEU A 172 -0.11 15.57 -7.91
CA LEU A 172 -0.76 15.38 -6.61
C LEU A 172 -1.10 16.70 -5.91
#